data_AF-A0A8J7JXS6-F1
#
_entry.id   AF-A0A8J7JXS6-F1
#
_cell.length_a   1.000
_cell.length_b   1.000
_cell.length_c   1.000
_cell.angle_alpha   90.00
_cell.angle_beta   90.00
_cell.angle_gamma   90.00
#
_symmetry.space_group_name_H-M   'P 1'
#
loop_
_entity.id
_entity.type
_entity.pdbx_description
1 polymer ?
#
loop_
_entity_poly.entity_id
_entity_poly.type
_entity_poly.pdbx_seq_one_letter_code
_entity_poly.pdbx_strand_id
1 'polypeptide(L)'
;MPHQTKMPTTYNPPFGTPFYWRNEMSGLLAQAISIYVNYAAGEITLEPTEDQIQLVRDYFEYVINAPCWHDEGGELERLKETLKHANSVGALNLWLDDCLKIAIDPL
;
A
#
# COMPACT_ATOMS: atom_id res chain seq x y z
N MET A 1 26.14 5.89 -5.64
CA MET A 1 25.15 5.27 -4.75
C MET A 1 24.12 4.57 -5.64
N PRO A 2 23.97 3.24 -5.59
CA PRO A 2 22.98 2.58 -6.43
C PRO A 2 21.57 3.01 -6.02
N HIS A 3 20.77 3.46 -6.98
CA HIS A 3 19.36 3.78 -6.78
C HIS A 3 18.59 2.49 -6.47
N GLN A 4 18.04 2.38 -5.26
CA GLN A 4 17.09 1.32 -4.93
C GLN A 4 15.72 1.74 -5.45
N THR A 5 15.35 1.21 -6.61
CA THR A 5 14.08 1.48 -7.31
C THR A 5 12.92 0.61 -6.82
N LYS A 6 13.13 -0.22 -5.80
CA LYS A 6 12.12 -1.17 -5.30
C LYS A 6 12.17 -1.27 -3.79
N MET A 7 11.00 -1.22 -3.16
CA MET A 7 10.82 -1.53 -1.75
C MET A 7 11.31 -2.96 -1.47
N PRO A 8 12.00 -3.21 -0.33
CA PRO A 8 12.38 -4.56 0.05
C PRO A 8 11.13 -5.40 0.30
N THR A 9 11.03 -6.53 -0.42
CA THR A 9 9.91 -7.50 -0.31
C THR A 9 9.91 -8.31 0.98
N THR A 10 10.97 -8.20 1.81
CA THR A 10 11.12 -8.99 3.02
C THR A 10 10.98 -8.12 4.26
N TYR A 11 9.96 -8.44 5.07
CA TYR A 11 9.70 -7.85 6.40
C TYR A 11 10.92 -7.95 7.32
N ASN A 12 11.26 -6.86 8.04
CA ASN A 12 12.31 -6.87 9.05
C ASN A 12 11.79 -6.32 10.41
N PRO A 13 11.85 -7.11 11.52
CA PRO A 13 11.29 -6.80 12.86
C PRO A 13 11.82 -5.50 13.53
N PRO A 14 11.14 -4.93 14.57
CA PRO A 14 10.89 -5.63 15.84
C PRO A 14 9.44 -5.69 16.40
N PHE A 15 8.39 -5.21 15.73
CA PHE A 15 7.05 -5.08 16.37
C PHE A 15 5.89 -5.91 15.77
N GLY A 16 6.14 -6.82 14.83
CA GLY A 16 5.08 -7.62 14.22
C GLY A 16 4.18 -6.86 13.23
N THR A 17 4.14 -5.53 13.26
CA THR A 17 3.36 -4.69 12.35
C THR A 17 4.19 -4.22 11.15
N PRO A 18 3.57 -3.96 9.99
CA PRO A 18 4.28 -3.46 8.81
C PRO A 18 4.94 -2.10 9.08
N PHE A 19 6.09 -1.88 8.44
CA PHE A 19 6.77 -0.60 8.44
C PHE A 19 5.85 0.51 7.91
N TYR A 20 5.66 1.57 8.69
CA TYR A 20 4.78 2.67 8.31
C TYR A 20 5.45 3.54 7.23
N TRP A 21 4.72 3.90 6.17
CA TRP A 21 5.26 4.61 5.00
C TRP A 21 5.95 5.93 5.35
N ARG A 22 5.56 6.61 6.44
CA ARG A 22 6.23 7.84 6.91
C ARG A 22 7.64 7.65 7.41
N ASN A 23 8.05 6.42 7.71
CA ASN A 23 9.39 6.09 8.19
C ASN A 23 10.34 5.78 7.03
N GLU A 24 9.87 5.80 5.77
CA GLU A 24 10.67 5.56 4.58
C GLU A 24 11.65 6.73 4.34
N MET A 25 12.89 6.43 3.95
CA MET A 25 13.99 7.41 3.95
C MET A 25 14.27 8.09 2.61
N SER A 26 13.87 7.49 1.47
CA SER A 26 14.05 8.10 0.15
C SER A 26 13.08 9.27 -0.09
N GLY A 27 11.94 9.28 0.60
CA GLY A 27 10.88 10.28 0.47
C GLY A 27 9.95 10.03 -0.73
N LEU A 28 10.28 9.07 -1.60
CA LEU A 28 9.49 8.76 -2.79
C LEU A 28 8.16 8.11 -2.43
N LEU A 29 8.17 7.17 -1.47
CA LEU A 29 6.94 6.53 -1.02
C LEU A 29 6.03 7.53 -0.30
N ALA A 30 6.59 8.35 0.58
CA ALA A 30 5.84 9.37 1.29
C ALA A 30 5.20 10.39 0.33
N GLN A 31 5.91 10.77 -0.74
CA GLN A 31 5.36 11.62 -1.79
C GLN A 31 4.24 10.91 -2.56
N ALA A 32 4.44 9.66 -2.98
CA ALA A 32 3.45 8.89 -3.73
C ALA A 32 2.15 8.69 -2.92
N ILE A 33 2.26 8.31 -1.64
CA ILE A 33 1.11 8.17 -0.73
C ILE A 33 0.40 9.51 -0.54
N SER A 34 1.15 10.60 -0.34
CA SER A 34 0.55 11.94 -0.20
C SER A 34 -0.22 12.36 -1.46
N ILE A 35 0.35 12.17 -2.65
CA ILE A 35 -0.33 12.50 -3.91
C ILE A 35 -1.58 11.63 -4.08
N TYR A 36 -1.47 10.32 -3.82
CA TYR A 36 -2.60 9.39 -3.88
C TYR A 36 -3.73 9.80 -2.94
N VAL A 37 -3.46 10.06 -1.66
CA VAL A 37 -4.47 10.44 -0.65
C VAL A 37 -5.12 11.77 -1.01
N ASN A 38 -4.33 12.78 -1.39
CA ASN A 38 -4.88 14.08 -1.76
C ASN A 38 -5.75 14.00 -3.04
N TYR A 39 -5.36 13.18 -4.02
CA TYR A 39 -6.16 12.99 -5.22
C TYR A 39 -7.45 12.22 -4.91
N ALA A 40 -7.37 11.15 -4.12
CA ALA A 40 -8.54 10.37 -3.70
C ALA A 40 -9.55 11.19 -2.89
N ALA A 41 -9.08 12.15 -2.08
CA ALA A 41 -9.90 13.10 -1.33
C ALA A 41 -10.46 14.25 -2.18
N GLY A 42 -10.01 14.41 -3.44
CA GLY A 42 -10.39 15.52 -4.31
C GLY A 42 -9.70 16.85 -3.98
N GLU A 43 -8.66 16.84 -3.14
CA GLU A 43 -7.86 18.01 -2.76
C GLU A 43 -6.92 18.47 -3.89
N ILE A 44 -6.54 17.55 -4.77
CA ILE A 44 -5.79 17.84 -5.99
C ILE A 44 -6.49 17.21 -7.21
N THR A 45 -6.30 17.83 -8.37
CA THR A 45 -6.89 17.38 -9.63
C THR A 45 -5.92 16.60 -10.52
N LEU A 46 -4.62 16.68 -10.23
CA LEU A 46 -3.60 15.96 -10.98
C LEU A 46 -3.58 14.49 -10.53
N GLU A 47 -3.89 13.59 -11.46
CA GLU A 47 -3.88 12.15 -11.21
C GLU A 47 -2.45 11.66 -10.91
N PRO A 48 -2.27 10.73 -9.95
CA PRO A 48 -0.96 10.15 -9.69
C PRO A 48 -0.42 9.43 -10.93
N THR A 49 0.88 9.50 -11.15
CA THR A 49 1.52 8.80 -12.28
C THR A 49 1.49 7.29 -12.09
N GLU A 50 1.67 6.53 -13.17
CA GLU A 50 1.76 5.06 -13.10
C GLU A 50 2.82 4.59 -12.09
N ASP A 51 3.99 5.24 -12.05
CA ASP A 51 5.05 4.95 -11.08
C ASP A 51 4.61 5.23 -9.62
N GLN A 52 3.84 6.28 -9.39
CA GLN A 52 3.31 6.61 -8.05
C GLN A 52 2.25 5.59 -7.62
N ILE A 53 1.35 5.21 -8.52
CA ILE A 53 0.36 4.14 -8.27
C ILE A 53 1.07 2.82 -7.97
N GLN A 54 2.10 2.49 -8.74
CA GLN A 54 2.91 1.29 -8.51
C GLN A 54 3.57 1.31 -7.13
N LEU A 55 4.17 2.43 -6.72
CA LEU A 55 4.78 2.57 -5.38
C LEU A 55 3.76 2.40 -4.26
N VAL A 56 2.56 2.96 -4.40
CA VAL A 56 1.48 2.80 -3.42
C VAL A 56 1.02 1.35 -3.35
N ARG A 57 0.86 0.68 -4.49
CA ARG A 57 0.52 -0.74 -4.55
C ARG A 57 1.60 -1.61 -3.90
N ASP A 58 2.87 -1.38 -4.19
CA ASP A 58 4.00 -2.12 -3.61
C ASP A 58 3.99 -1.98 -2.07
N TYR A 59 3.66 -0.79 -1.57
CA TYR A 59 3.50 -0.57 -0.14
C TYR A 59 2.31 -1.34 0.45
N PHE A 60 1.15 -1.29 -0.19
CA PHE A 60 -0.01 -2.06 0.23
C PHE A 60 0.25 -3.57 0.20
N GLU A 61 1.01 -4.05 -0.79
CA GLU A 61 1.40 -5.45 -0.90
C GLU A 61 2.33 -5.85 0.25
N TYR A 62 3.26 -4.97 0.62
CA TYR A 62 4.10 -5.15 1.79
C TYR A 62 3.28 -5.19 3.09
N VAL A 63 2.27 -4.33 3.24
CA VAL A 63 1.37 -4.31 4.41
C VAL A 63 0.57 -5.60 4.51
N ILE A 64 -0.15 -5.99 3.46
CA ILE A 64 -1.10 -7.12 3.49
C ILE A 64 -0.39 -8.48 3.65
N ASN A 65 0.90 -8.56 3.29
CA ASN A 65 1.73 -9.73 3.50
C ASN A 65 2.43 -9.77 4.88
N ALA A 66 2.20 -8.79 5.76
CA ALA A 66 2.76 -8.80 7.10
C ALA A 66 2.20 -9.98 7.93
N PRO A 67 3.04 -10.66 8.73
CA PRO A 67 2.64 -11.87 9.46
C PRO A 67 1.70 -11.61 10.64
N CYS A 68 1.44 -10.35 11.02
CA CYS A 68 0.48 -10.02 12.07
C CYS A 68 -0.97 -10.21 11.63
N TRP A 69 -1.24 -10.24 10.33
CA TRP A 69 -2.58 -10.48 9.83
C TRP A 69 -2.90 -11.96 9.90
N HIS A 70 -3.97 -12.27 10.62
CA HIS A 70 -4.52 -13.62 10.66
C HIS A 70 -5.99 -13.53 10.28
N ASP A 71 -6.38 -14.35 9.33
CA ASP A 71 -7.76 -14.48 8.90
C ASP A 71 -8.07 -15.95 8.70
N GLU A 72 -9.08 -16.43 9.42
CA GLU A 72 -9.58 -17.80 9.33
C GLU A 72 -10.57 -17.98 8.16
N GLY A 73 -11.07 -16.87 7.58
CA GLY A 73 -12.12 -16.84 6.57
C GLY A 73 -11.65 -16.81 5.10
N GLY A 74 -10.35 -16.58 4.85
CA GLY A 74 -9.77 -16.53 3.51
C GLY A 74 -9.97 -15.21 2.75
N GLU A 75 -10.58 -14.20 3.37
CA GLU A 75 -10.67 -12.82 2.88
C GLU A 75 -9.29 -12.19 2.70
N LEU A 76 -8.33 -12.51 3.58
CA LEU A 76 -6.95 -12.02 3.47
C LEU A 76 -6.28 -12.49 2.16
N GLU A 77 -6.48 -13.75 1.77
CA GLU A 77 -5.95 -14.26 0.50
C GLU A 77 -6.69 -13.65 -0.70
N ARG A 78 -8.00 -13.41 -0.60
CA ARG A 78 -8.76 -12.65 -1.61
C ARG A 78 -8.19 -11.23 -1.79
N LEU A 79 -7.88 -10.54 -0.70
CA LEU A 79 -7.29 -9.20 -0.73
C LEU A 79 -5.90 -9.20 -1.37
N LYS A 80 -5.05 -10.19 -1.06
CA LYS A 80 -3.74 -10.35 -1.70
C LYS A 80 -3.87 -10.55 -3.21
N GLU A 81 -4.81 -11.38 -3.67
CA GLU A 81 -5.02 -11.60 -5.10
C GLU A 81 -5.60 -10.39 -5.82
N THR A 82 -6.59 -9.72 -5.22
CA THR A 82 -7.23 -8.54 -5.84
C THR A 82 -6.26 -7.36 -5.97
N LEU A 83 -5.34 -7.18 -5.01
CA LEU A 83 -4.32 -6.12 -5.06
C LEU A 83 -3.43 -6.22 -6.30
N LYS A 84 -3.09 -7.44 -6.76
CA LYS A 84 -2.26 -7.66 -7.97
C LYS A 84 -2.83 -7.00 -9.22
N HIS A 85 -4.14 -6.79 -9.25
CA HIS A 85 -4.86 -6.21 -10.38
C HIS A 85 -5.26 -4.74 -10.16
N ALA A 86 -5.03 -4.18 -8.97
CA ALA A 86 -5.37 -2.80 -8.64
C ALA A 86 -4.32 -1.80 -9.17
N ASN A 87 -4.50 -1.38 -10.43
CA ASN A 87 -3.56 -0.50 -11.15
C ASN A 87 -4.06 0.94 -11.34
N SER A 88 -5.05 1.38 -10.57
CA SER A 88 -5.59 2.74 -10.63
C SER A 88 -5.99 3.21 -9.23
N VAL A 89 -6.11 4.54 -9.05
CA VAL A 89 -6.61 5.12 -7.79
C VAL A 89 -7.94 4.50 -7.39
N GLY A 90 -8.88 4.41 -8.33
CA GLY A 90 -10.21 3.84 -8.07
C GLY A 90 -10.15 2.38 -7.63
N ALA A 91 -9.30 1.57 -8.28
CA ALA A 91 -9.13 0.16 -7.89
C ALA A 91 -8.47 0.01 -6.52
N LEU A 92 -7.48 0.85 -6.21
CA LEU A 92 -6.83 0.87 -4.89
C LEU A 92 -7.79 1.35 -3.79
N ASN A 93 -8.65 2.33 -4.05
CA ASN A 93 -9.67 2.77 -3.10
C ASN A 93 -10.68 1.66 -2.79
N LEU A 94 -11.17 0.97 -3.83
CA LEU A 94 -12.07 -0.17 -3.63
C LEU A 94 -11.40 -1.30 -2.84
N TRP A 95 -10.11 -1.54 -3.08
CA TRP A 95 -9.33 -2.50 -2.33
C TRP A 95 -9.15 -2.07 -0.86
N LEU A 96 -8.88 -0.79 -0.59
CA LEU A 96 -8.79 -0.25 0.77
C LEU A 96 -10.12 -0.40 1.52
N ASP A 97 -11.25 -0.09 0.88
CA ASP A 97 -12.58 -0.28 1.47
C ASP A 97 -12.82 -1.74 1.87
N ASP A 98 -12.33 -2.70 1.06
CA ASP A 98 -12.39 -4.13 1.39
C ASP A 98 -11.44 -4.51 2.55
N CYS A 99 -10.25 -3.93 2.64
CA CYS A 99 -9.34 -4.11 3.77
C CYS A 99 -9.97 -3.64 5.09
N LEU A 100 -10.62 -2.48 5.08
CA LEU A 100 -11.24 -1.91 6.27
C LEU A 100 -12.39 -2.77 6.81
N LYS A 101 -13.10 -3.53 5.96
CA LYS A 101 -14.15 -4.47 6.38
C LYS A 101 -13.63 -5.59 7.27
N ILE A 102 -12.34 -5.93 7.16
CA ILE A 102 -11.68 -6.94 7.99
C ILE A 102 -10.68 -6.31 8.98
N ALA A 103 -10.84 -5.02 9.29
CA ALA A 103 -10.03 -4.26 10.24
C ALA A 103 -8.53 -4.18 9.90
N ILE A 104 -8.19 -4.22 8.61
CA ILE A 104 -6.84 -3.92 8.11
C ILE A 104 -6.84 -2.50 7.56
N ASP A 105 -5.97 -1.64 8.11
CA ASP A 105 -5.75 -0.28 7.63
C ASP A 105 -4.30 -0.13 7.13
N PRO A 106 -4.08 -0.10 5.80
CA PRO A 106 -2.76 0.12 5.23
C PRO A 106 -2.26 1.56 5.24
N LEU A 107 -3.07 2.57 5.58
CA LEU A 107 -2.73 3.99 5.43
C LEU A 107 -2.36 4.70 6.74
#